data_AF-A0A6N6VYL3-F1
#
_entry.id   AF-A0A6N6VYL3-F1
#
_cell.length_a   1.000
_cell.length_b   1.000
_cell.length_c   1.000
_cell.angle_alpha   90.00
_cell.angle_beta   90.00
_cell.angle_gamma   90.00
#
_symmetry.space_group_name_H-M   'P 1'
#
loop_
_entity.id
_entity.type
_entity.pdbx_description
1 polymer ?
#
loop_
_entity_poly.entity_id
_entity_poly.type
_entity_poly.pdbx_seq_one_letter_code
_entity_poly.pdbx_strand_id
1 'polypeptide(L)'
;MQHPFYMQLNVSANEANRLYWNGQYFSLEIVMIFPKQVESKEDVQNILDSASLVLKLTPFKNQFRAKMLANLADTESTEKAKIIGLTISMNLKTLKVIEIQDSREIQTTLNQEGSGTINTGESISLKLTETEKLELSQSIEKLASGNLLPHLRQPFVSFEDKFLDEQWQERIPKRQKKSALIPFQAVFPYSGSIERFHEKQIYAIDDLYCVNPECDCNEVTCVVLTFDPKTGREITHGGFKYHLEKKIFKNIPNFPSNFNSQEWFKQFNKLSPVNLTYAFEARYKLLREHMK
;
A
#
# COMPACT_ATOMS: atom_id res chain seq x y z
N MET A 1 -5.99 23.07 9.07
CA MET A 1 -5.53 22.30 7.89
C MET A 1 -5.90 20.85 8.15
N GLN A 2 -6.57 20.16 7.21
CA GLN A 2 -6.74 18.71 7.32
C GLN A 2 -5.36 18.05 7.21
N HIS A 3 -5.11 17.03 8.03
CA HIS A 3 -3.91 16.21 7.88
C HIS A 3 -4.03 15.37 6.61
N PRO A 4 -2.97 15.26 5.79
CA PRO A 4 -2.99 14.40 4.61
C PRO A 4 -3.12 12.93 5.00
N PHE A 5 -3.60 12.11 4.07
CA PHE A 5 -3.66 10.66 4.22
C PHE A 5 -2.43 10.03 3.56
N TYR A 6 -2.05 8.87 4.08
CA TYR A 6 -0.85 8.16 3.64
C TYR A 6 -1.21 6.72 3.31
N MET A 7 -0.68 6.24 2.19
CA MET A 7 -0.74 4.83 1.82
C MET A 7 0.67 4.32 1.64
N GLN A 8 1.12 3.44 2.53
CA GLN A 8 2.38 2.75 2.33
C GLN A 8 2.23 1.75 1.18
N LEU A 9 3.16 1.81 0.23
CA LEU A 9 3.25 0.79 -0.81
C LEU A 9 4.09 -0.36 -0.25
N ASN A 10 3.55 -1.58 -0.31
CA ASN A 10 4.16 -2.80 0.25
C ASN A 10 5.37 -3.27 -0.58
N VAL A 11 6.36 -2.41 -0.78
CA VAL A 11 7.59 -2.69 -1.53
C VAL A 11 8.57 -3.41 -0.62
N SER A 12 8.84 -4.69 -0.89
CA SER A 12 9.80 -5.46 -0.11
C SER A 12 11.23 -5.02 -0.41
N ALA A 13 12.07 -4.93 0.62
CA ALA A 13 13.50 -4.63 0.48
C ALA A 13 14.27 -5.87 -0.06
N ASN A 14 14.18 -6.10 -1.37
CA ASN A 14 14.86 -7.20 -2.05
C ASN A 14 15.60 -6.72 -3.32
N GLU A 15 16.33 -7.62 -3.97
CA GLU A 15 17.13 -7.27 -5.14
C GLU A 15 16.30 -6.82 -6.36
N ALA A 16 15.05 -7.24 -6.45
CA ALA A 16 14.16 -6.88 -7.55
C ALA A 16 13.67 -5.42 -7.42
N ASN A 17 13.51 -4.94 -6.19
CA ASN A 17 12.92 -3.63 -5.91
C ASN A 17 13.96 -2.52 -5.67
N ARG A 18 15.25 -2.77 -5.95
CA ARG A 18 16.32 -1.80 -5.70
C ARG A 18 16.41 -0.73 -6.79
N LEU A 19 16.66 0.50 -6.37
CA LEU A 19 16.99 1.62 -7.25
C LEU A 19 18.50 1.72 -7.38
N TYR A 20 19.00 1.87 -8.61
CA TYR A 20 20.41 2.22 -8.85
C TYR A 20 20.51 3.69 -9.21
N TRP A 21 21.32 4.43 -8.46
CA TRP A 21 21.56 5.84 -8.73
C TRP A 21 22.91 6.26 -8.14
N ASN A 22 23.63 7.14 -8.85
CA ASN A 22 24.93 7.68 -8.45
C ASN A 22 25.93 6.61 -7.95
N GLY A 23 26.09 5.53 -8.73
CA GLY A 23 27.04 4.47 -8.43
C GLY A 23 26.59 3.45 -7.37
N GLN A 24 25.42 3.62 -6.76
CA GLN A 24 24.99 2.86 -5.59
C GLN A 24 23.58 2.27 -5.73
N TYR A 25 23.35 1.11 -5.10
CA TYR A 25 22.02 0.51 -4.97
C TYR A 25 21.33 0.95 -3.66
N PHE A 26 20.03 1.19 -3.74
CA PHE A 26 19.18 1.57 -2.62
C PHE A 26 17.97 0.63 -2.49
N SER A 27 17.66 0.23 -1.26
CA SER A 27 16.33 -0.26 -0.88
C SER A 27 15.35 0.91 -0.87
N LEU A 28 14.09 0.64 -1.24
CA LEU A 28 13.03 1.65 -1.29
C LEU A 28 11.92 1.30 -0.32
N GLU A 29 11.53 2.29 0.46
CA GLU A 29 10.21 2.36 1.09
C GLU A 29 9.48 3.53 0.43
N ILE A 30 8.22 3.32 0.02
CA ILE A 30 7.43 4.31 -0.71
C ILE A 30 6.11 4.53 -0.01
N VAL A 31 5.76 5.80 0.20
CA VAL A 31 4.46 6.22 0.73
C VAL A 31 3.82 7.16 -0.27
N MET A 32 2.59 6.88 -0.66
CA MET A 32 1.76 7.78 -1.45
C MET A 32 1.00 8.73 -0.54
N ILE A 33 1.01 10.02 -0.87
CA ILE A 33 0.35 11.09 -0.13
C ILE A 33 -0.94 11.48 -0.84
N PHE A 34 -2.01 11.60 -0.07
CA PHE A 34 -3.30 12.08 -0.52
C PHE A 34 -3.62 13.38 0.23
N PRO A 35 -3.77 14.52 -0.47
CA PRO A 35 -4.02 15.82 0.17
C PRO A 35 -5.38 15.87 0.89
N LYS A 36 -6.33 15.05 0.45
CA LYS A 36 -7.63 14.82 1.06
C LYS A 36 -8.06 13.37 0.84
N GLN A 37 -9.10 12.93 1.55
CA GLN A 37 -9.72 11.64 1.28
C GLN A 37 -10.32 11.64 -0.13
N VAL A 38 -10.13 10.54 -0.87
CA VAL A 38 -10.68 10.34 -2.22
C VAL A 38 -12.14 9.95 -2.11
N GLU A 39 -13.03 10.76 -2.70
CA GLU A 39 -14.48 10.57 -2.59
C GLU A 39 -15.17 10.51 -3.97
N SER A 40 -14.43 10.77 -5.05
CA SER A 40 -15.00 10.89 -6.39
C SER A 40 -14.06 10.40 -7.49
N LYS A 41 -14.61 10.23 -8.69
CA LYS A 41 -13.83 9.88 -9.89
C LYS A 41 -12.83 10.97 -10.25
N GLU A 42 -13.21 12.24 -10.07
CA GLU A 42 -12.33 13.37 -10.32
C GLU A 42 -11.11 13.34 -9.39
N ASP A 43 -11.31 13.05 -8.11
CA ASP A 43 -10.20 12.91 -7.15
C ASP A 43 -9.22 11.82 -7.58
N VAL A 44 -9.74 10.67 -8.02
CA VAL A 44 -8.91 9.58 -8.55
C VAL A 44 -8.11 10.07 -9.75
N GLN A 45 -8.75 10.72 -10.73
CA GLN A 45 -8.06 11.17 -11.94
C GLN A 45 -6.96 12.19 -11.62
N ASN A 46 -7.21 13.13 -10.71
CA ASN A 46 -6.21 14.10 -10.24
C ASN A 46 -5.00 13.40 -9.64
N ILE A 47 -5.20 12.35 -8.83
CA ILE A 47 -4.11 11.55 -8.27
C ILE A 47 -3.37 10.77 -9.35
N LEU A 48 -4.09 10.15 -10.30
CA LEU A 48 -3.46 9.40 -11.38
C LEU A 48 -2.62 10.30 -12.30
N ASP A 49 -3.01 11.57 -12.46
CA ASP A 49 -2.29 12.51 -13.30
C ASP A 49 -1.08 13.13 -12.60
N SER A 50 -1.10 13.27 -11.27
CA SER A 50 -0.01 13.83 -10.47
C SER A 50 -0.01 13.33 -9.01
N ALA A 51 0.41 12.08 -8.80
CA ALA A 51 0.54 11.49 -7.47
C ALA A 51 1.80 12.00 -6.77
N SER A 52 1.66 12.42 -5.51
CA SER A 52 2.79 12.74 -4.64
C SER A 52 3.28 11.48 -3.92
N LEU A 53 4.56 11.16 -4.09
CA LEU A 53 5.22 10.00 -3.49
C LEU A 53 6.38 10.47 -2.62
N VAL A 54 6.49 9.92 -1.41
CA VAL A 54 7.67 10.03 -0.56
C VAL A 54 8.45 8.73 -0.63
N LEU A 55 9.70 8.81 -1.06
CA LEU A 55 10.60 7.68 -1.19
C LEU A 55 11.69 7.81 -0.13
N LYS A 56 11.92 6.76 0.62
CA LYS A 56 13.07 6.61 1.50
C LYS A 56 14.05 5.63 0.85
N LEU A 57 15.19 6.16 0.43
CA LEU A 57 16.28 5.41 -0.16
C LEU A 57 17.29 5.05 0.91
N THR A 58 17.35 3.77 1.25
CA THR A 58 18.32 3.25 2.21
C THR A 58 19.42 2.51 1.46
N PRO A 59 20.71 2.81 1.66
CA PRO A 59 21.82 2.05 1.08
C PRO A 59 21.60 0.53 1.13
N PHE A 60 21.52 -0.11 -0.03
CA PHE A 60 21.29 -1.56 -0.09
C PHE A 60 22.58 -2.30 0.28
N LYS A 61 22.63 -2.89 1.47
CA LYS A 61 23.66 -3.86 1.84
C LYS A 61 23.17 -5.25 1.48
N ASN A 62 23.94 -5.99 0.69
CA ASN A 62 23.63 -7.39 0.43
C ASN A 62 23.69 -8.15 1.77
N GLN A 63 22.52 -8.45 2.34
CA GLN A 63 22.38 -9.00 3.69
C GLN A 63 23.15 -10.32 3.86
N PHE A 64 23.25 -11.13 2.81
CA PHE A 64 24.00 -12.39 2.87
C PHE A 64 25.50 -12.13 3.03
N ARG A 65 26.07 -11.26 2.19
CA ARG A 65 27.50 -10.91 2.25
C ARG A 65 27.84 -10.15 3.53
N ALA A 66 26.97 -9.25 3.98
CA ALA A 66 27.16 -8.48 5.21
C ALA A 66 27.11 -9.39 6.46
N LYS A 67 26.13 -10.30 6.55
CA LYS A 67 26.04 -11.29 7.63
C LYS A 67 27.23 -12.26 7.62
N MET A 68 27.66 -12.70 6.45
CA MET A 68 28.85 -13.57 6.31
C MET A 68 30.13 -12.86 6.79
N LEU A 69 30.33 -11.59 6.42
CA LEU A 69 31.50 -10.81 6.84
C LEU A 69 31.46 -10.44 8.33
N ALA A 70 30.29 -10.12 8.88
CA ALA A 70 30.13 -9.82 10.31
C ALA A 70 30.40 -11.06 11.18
N ASN A 71 29.92 -12.24 10.77
CA ASN A 71 30.23 -13.50 11.44
C ASN A 71 31.73 -13.87 11.38
N LEU A 72 32.44 -13.42 10.34
CA LEU A 72 33.88 -13.64 10.20
C LEU A 72 34.73 -12.63 10.97
N ALA A 73 34.18 -11.44 11.27
CA ALA A 73 34.92 -10.33 11.86
C ALA A 73 34.65 -10.13 13.36
N ASP A 74 33.77 -10.92 13.97
CA ASP A 74 33.39 -10.89 15.41
C ASP A 74 33.13 -9.48 15.96
N THR A 75 32.65 -8.59 15.08
CA THR A 75 32.43 -7.17 15.34
C THR A 75 31.04 -6.78 14.86
N GLU A 76 30.22 -6.26 15.79
CA GLU A 76 29.01 -5.53 15.43
C GLU A 76 29.41 -4.20 14.79
N SER A 77 29.58 -4.21 13.46
CA SER A 77 29.79 -3.00 12.68
C SER A 77 28.48 -2.19 12.63
N THR A 78 28.41 -1.13 13.44
CA THR A 78 27.44 -0.04 13.27
C THR A 78 28.05 0.98 12.32
N GLU A 79 27.64 0.90 11.05
CA GLU A 79 28.07 1.86 10.03
C GLU A 79 27.07 3.02 9.94
N LYS A 80 27.60 4.24 9.92
CA LYS A 80 26.82 5.43 9.55
C LYS A 80 26.30 5.23 8.13
N ALA A 81 24.99 5.37 7.94
CA ALA A 81 24.38 5.30 6.61
C ALA A 81 23.76 6.64 6.25
N LYS A 82 23.90 7.00 4.98
CA LYS A 82 23.24 8.16 4.38
C LYS A 82 21.93 7.70 3.78
N ILE A 83 20.83 7.93 4.48
CA ILE A 83 19.49 7.72 3.94
C ILE A 83 19.11 8.95 3.13
N ILE A 84 18.47 8.76 1.99
CA ILE A 84 17.97 9.86 1.17
C ILE A 84 16.45 9.83 1.18
N GLY A 85 15.83 10.90 1.69
CA GLY A 85 14.41 11.14 1.56
C GLY A 85 14.13 11.95 0.30
N LEU A 86 13.22 11.48 -0.55
CA LEU A 86 12.79 12.17 -1.75
C LEU A 86 11.28 12.41 -1.69
N THR A 87 10.84 13.57 -2.13
CA THR A 87 9.43 13.83 -2.47
C THR A 87 9.35 14.04 -3.97
N ILE A 88 8.56 13.24 -4.67
CA ILE A 88 8.37 13.34 -6.12
C ILE A 88 6.90 13.46 -6.47
N SER A 89 6.63 14.08 -7.62
CA SER A 89 5.34 14.02 -8.30
C SER A 89 5.47 13.09 -9.51
N MET A 90 4.55 12.15 -9.67
CA MET A 90 4.56 11.17 -10.75
C MET A 90 3.17 11.03 -11.37
N ASN A 91 3.11 10.93 -12.69
CA ASN A 91 1.90 10.52 -13.39
C ASN A 91 1.80 8.99 -13.36
N LEU A 92 0.80 8.42 -12.70
CA LEU A 92 0.67 6.97 -12.51
C LEU A 92 0.16 6.24 -13.76
N LYS A 93 -0.42 6.95 -14.72
CA LYS A 93 -0.83 6.38 -16.02
C LYS A 93 0.38 6.15 -16.91
N THR A 94 1.23 7.17 -17.06
CA THR A 94 2.42 7.12 -17.91
C THR A 94 3.68 6.64 -17.18
N LEU A 95 3.63 6.60 -15.85
CA LEU A 95 4.73 6.26 -14.93
C LEU A 95 5.92 7.21 -15.06
N LYS A 96 5.66 8.45 -15.51
CA LYS A 96 6.68 9.49 -15.69
C LYS A 96 6.79 10.35 -14.45
N VAL A 97 8.03 10.62 -14.04
CA VAL A 97 8.32 11.58 -12.98
C VAL A 97 8.07 12.97 -13.56
N ILE A 98 7.17 13.71 -12.93
CA ILE A 98 6.85 15.10 -13.30
C ILE A 98 7.91 16.02 -12.71
N GLU A 99 8.22 15.83 -11.42
CA GLU A 99 9.15 16.68 -10.68
C GLU A 99 9.70 15.95 -9.45
N ILE A 100 10.96 16.25 -9.09
CA ILE A 100 11.53 15.95 -7.78
C ILE A 100 11.41 17.23 -6.94
N GLN A 101 10.44 17.24 -6.02
CA GLN A 101 10.04 18.43 -5.25
C GLN A 101 10.99 18.72 -4.09
N ASP A 102 11.49 17.67 -3.43
CA ASP A 102 12.42 17.79 -2.31
C ASP A 102 13.36 16.58 -2.28
N SER A 103 14.59 16.82 -1.84
CA SER A 103 15.60 15.79 -1.61
C SER A 103 16.42 16.13 -0.38
N ARG A 104 16.52 15.18 0.55
CA ARG A 104 17.21 15.37 1.84
C ARG A 104 18.09 14.18 2.18
N GLU A 105 19.28 14.47 2.67
CA GLU A 105 20.12 13.48 3.35
C GLU A 105 19.73 13.43 4.82
N ILE A 106 19.52 12.23 5.33
CA ILE A 106 19.22 11.93 6.72
C ILE A 106 20.36 11.06 7.24
N GLN A 107 21.10 11.59 8.22
CA GLN A 107 22.13 10.81 8.90
C GLN A 107 21.48 9.90 9.94
N THR A 108 21.78 8.61 9.87
CA THR A 108 21.33 7.65 10.88
C THR A 108 22.36 6.53 11.05
N THR A 109 22.29 5.86 12.19
CA THR A 109 23.02 4.63 12.46
C THR A 109 22.07 3.47 12.16
N LEU A 110 22.43 2.62 11.20
CA LEU A 110 21.65 1.43 10.87
C LEU A 110 22.18 0.22 11.64
N ASN A 111 21.26 -0.59 12.16
CA ASN A 111 21.58 -1.93 12.64
C ASN A 111 21.78 -2.91 11.46
N GLN A 112 22.14 -4.16 11.76
CA GLN A 112 22.40 -5.20 10.74
C GLN A 112 21.17 -5.53 9.86
N GLU A 113 19.97 -5.14 10.29
CA GLU A 113 18.71 -5.35 9.57
C GLU A 113 18.31 -4.14 8.70
N GLY A 114 19.09 -3.05 8.75
CA GLY A 114 18.76 -1.81 8.03
C GLY A 114 17.74 -0.93 8.75
N SER A 115 17.44 -1.22 10.02
CA SER A 115 16.59 -0.41 10.89
C SER A 115 17.44 0.57 11.69
N GLY A 116 16.98 1.81 11.85
CA GLY A 116 17.71 2.84 12.58
C GLY A 116 16.80 3.96 13.09
N THR A 117 17.27 4.71 14.08
CA THR A 117 16.55 5.86 14.62
C THR A 117 16.85 7.09 13.77
N ILE A 118 15.82 7.70 13.18
CA ILE A 118 15.96 8.91 12.37
C ILE A 118 15.94 10.12 13.28
N ASN A 119 17.00 10.94 13.26
CA ASN A 119 17.01 12.24 13.91
C ASN A 119 16.60 13.32 12.89
N THR A 120 15.32 13.73 12.91
CA THR A 120 14.76 14.65 11.91
C THR A 120 15.40 16.04 11.93
N GLY A 121 15.96 16.46 13.07
CA GLY A 121 16.64 17.75 13.25
C GLY A 121 17.98 17.87 12.51
N GLU A 122 18.53 16.77 11.99
CA GLU A 122 19.83 16.73 11.30
C GLU A 122 19.70 16.52 9.77
N SER A 123 18.48 16.63 9.23
CA SER A 123 18.28 16.48 7.78
C SER A 123 18.88 17.65 6.99
N ILE A 124 19.67 17.32 5.96
CA ILE A 124 20.35 18.31 5.10
C ILE A 124 19.69 18.27 3.72
N SER A 125 19.23 19.43 3.22
CA SER A 125 18.73 19.52 1.84
C SER A 125 19.85 19.21 0.86
N LEU A 126 19.61 18.24 -0.02
CA LEU A 126 20.50 17.89 -1.12
C LEU A 126 20.18 18.77 -2.32
N LYS A 127 21.17 19.51 -2.81
CA LYS A 127 21.06 20.26 -4.06
C LYS A 127 21.52 19.37 -5.21
N LEU A 128 20.57 18.74 -5.89
CA LEU A 128 20.84 17.92 -7.07
C LEU A 128 21.03 18.81 -8.31
N THR A 129 22.05 18.52 -9.09
CA THR A 129 22.22 19.07 -10.44
C THR A 129 21.12 18.57 -11.38
N GLU A 130 20.90 19.27 -12.50
CA GLU A 130 19.89 18.86 -13.49
C GLU A 130 20.20 17.47 -14.08
N THR A 131 21.48 17.15 -14.28
CA THR A 131 21.90 15.81 -14.72
C THR A 131 21.56 14.74 -13.67
N GLU A 132 21.86 14.99 -12.39
CA GLU A 132 21.53 14.04 -11.31
C GLU A 132 20.01 13.84 -11.15
N LYS A 133 19.22 14.91 -11.28
CA LYS A 133 17.75 14.82 -11.27
C LYS A 133 17.23 14.00 -12.44
N LEU A 134 17.78 14.19 -13.63
CA LEU A 134 17.39 13.45 -14.83
C LEU A 134 17.70 11.96 -14.68
N GLU A 135 18.92 11.62 -14.24
CA GLU A 135 19.32 10.23 -13.99
C GLU A 135 18.46 9.57 -12.91
N LEU A 136 18.20 10.27 -11.80
CA LEU A 136 17.34 9.77 -10.73
C LEU A 136 15.92 9.53 -11.22
N SER A 137 15.36 10.47 -11.98
CA SER A 137 14.03 10.35 -12.56
C SER A 137 13.96 9.13 -13.49
N GLN A 138 14.90 8.97 -14.41
CA GLN A 138 14.95 7.82 -15.31
C GLN A 138 15.07 6.49 -14.56
N SER A 139 15.87 6.43 -13.50
CA SER A 139 15.98 5.23 -12.66
C SER A 139 14.66 4.91 -11.95
N ILE A 140 13.96 5.92 -11.43
CA ILE A 140 12.65 5.75 -10.80
C ILE A 140 11.61 5.30 -11.82
N GLU A 141 11.55 5.92 -13.00
CA GLU A 141 10.62 5.55 -14.08
C GLU A 141 10.83 4.12 -14.58
N LYS A 142 12.10 3.71 -14.70
CA LYS A 142 12.45 2.33 -15.08
C LYS A 142 11.95 1.33 -14.03
N LEU A 143 12.12 1.65 -12.75
CA LEU A 143 11.65 0.80 -11.66
C LEU A 143 10.10 0.80 -11.58
N ALA A 144 9.46 1.95 -11.78
CA ALA A 144 8.00 2.14 -11.86
C ALA A 144 7.37 1.31 -13.00
N SER A 145 8.03 1.24 -14.15
CA SER A 145 7.59 0.45 -15.31
C SER A 145 7.86 -1.06 -15.14
N GLY A 146 8.70 -1.44 -14.18
CA GLY A 146 9.02 -2.82 -13.85
C GLY A 146 8.33 -3.28 -12.57
N ASN A 147 9.13 -3.58 -11.55
CA ASN A 147 8.63 -4.25 -10.34
C ASN A 147 7.72 -3.38 -9.46
N LEU A 148 7.79 -2.04 -9.56
CA LEU A 148 6.88 -1.17 -8.81
C LEU A 148 5.51 -1.00 -9.47
N LEU A 149 5.34 -1.44 -10.72
CA LEU A 149 4.11 -1.27 -11.49
C LEU A 149 2.86 -1.73 -10.72
N PRO A 150 2.78 -2.97 -10.20
CA PRO A 150 1.59 -3.40 -9.48
C PRO A 150 1.38 -2.63 -8.17
N HIS A 151 2.44 -2.23 -7.47
CA HIS A 151 2.36 -1.44 -6.24
C HIS A 151 1.78 -0.04 -6.47
N LEU A 152 2.07 0.56 -7.64
CA LEU A 152 1.58 1.88 -8.00
C LEU A 152 0.15 1.86 -8.56
N ARG A 153 -0.23 0.78 -9.26
CA ARG A 153 -1.49 0.72 -10.03
C ARG A 153 -2.61 -0.05 -9.34
N GLN A 154 -2.33 -1.14 -8.63
CA GLN A 154 -3.38 -1.93 -7.98
C GLN A 154 -4.21 -1.16 -6.94
N PRO A 155 -3.68 -0.16 -6.22
CA PRO A 155 -4.52 0.70 -5.36
C PRO A 155 -5.67 1.39 -6.11
N PHE A 156 -5.53 1.57 -7.42
CA PHE A 156 -6.50 2.27 -8.28
C PHE A 156 -7.21 1.36 -9.28
N VAL A 157 -6.97 0.04 -9.24
CA VAL A 157 -7.49 -0.89 -10.27
C VAL A 157 -9.01 -0.92 -10.35
N SER A 158 -9.71 -0.69 -9.23
CA SER A 158 -11.18 -0.59 -9.20
C SER A 158 -11.73 0.70 -9.82
N PHE A 159 -10.87 1.65 -10.19
CA PHE A 159 -11.26 2.94 -10.76
C PHE A 159 -10.72 3.16 -12.18
N GLU A 160 -9.77 2.34 -12.63
CA GLU A 160 -9.16 2.40 -13.95
C GLU A 160 -8.87 0.98 -14.46
N ASP A 161 -9.77 0.45 -15.29
CA ASP A 161 -9.71 -0.93 -15.79
C ASP A 161 -8.41 -1.22 -16.58
N LYS A 162 -7.78 -0.20 -17.15
CA LYS A 162 -6.48 -0.32 -17.83
C LYS A 162 -5.34 -0.76 -16.91
N PHE A 163 -5.57 -0.77 -15.59
CA PHE A 163 -4.60 -1.21 -14.59
C PHE A 163 -4.73 -2.70 -14.21
N LEU A 164 -5.70 -3.42 -14.78
CA LEU A 164 -5.82 -4.87 -14.62
C LEU A 164 -4.57 -5.57 -15.19
N ASP A 165 -3.96 -6.45 -14.38
CA ASP A 165 -2.84 -7.29 -14.83
C ASP A 165 -3.35 -8.55 -15.53
N GLU A 166 -2.62 -9.08 -16.52
CA GLU A 166 -3.11 -10.16 -17.40
C GLU A 166 -3.61 -11.43 -16.67
N GLN A 167 -3.09 -11.70 -15.46
CA GLN A 167 -3.37 -12.92 -14.70
C GLN A 167 -4.45 -12.73 -13.62
N TRP A 168 -5.04 -11.54 -13.50
CA TRP A 168 -5.96 -11.23 -12.40
C TRP A 168 -7.15 -12.20 -12.32
N GLN A 169 -7.67 -12.65 -13.48
CA GLN A 169 -8.79 -13.60 -13.56
C GLN A 169 -8.45 -14.99 -13.03
N GLU A 170 -7.19 -15.42 -13.16
CA GLU A 170 -6.75 -16.73 -12.69
C GLU A 170 -6.78 -16.84 -11.15
N ARG A 171 -6.73 -15.70 -10.46
CA ARG A 171 -6.83 -15.59 -9.00
C ARG A 171 -8.27 -15.73 -8.51
N ILE A 172 -9.25 -15.64 -9.40
CA ILE A 172 -10.66 -15.86 -9.05
C ILE A 172 -10.94 -17.37 -9.07
N PRO A 173 -11.47 -17.96 -7.98
CA PRO A 173 -11.85 -19.36 -7.95
C PRO A 173 -12.80 -19.71 -9.10
N LYS A 174 -12.45 -20.76 -9.86
CA LYS A 174 -13.33 -21.31 -10.91
C LYS A 174 -14.66 -21.71 -10.26
N ARG A 175 -15.76 -21.10 -10.75
CA ARG A 175 -17.16 -21.23 -10.28
C ARG A 175 -17.39 -22.41 -9.33
N GLN A 176 -17.40 -22.15 -8.03
CA GLN A 176 -17.88 -23.11 -7.04
C GLN A 176 -19.39 -22.90 -6.80
N LYS A 177 -20.13 -24.00 -6.65
CA LYS A 177 -21.57 -23.95 -6.36
C LYS A 177 -21.80 -23.27 -5.00
N LYS A 178 -22.58 -22.18 -5.01
CA LYS A 178 -23.04 -21.33 -3.89
C LYS A 178 -21.93 -20.54 -3.14
N SER A 179 -22.12 -19.20 -3.11
CA SER A 179 -21.52 -18.25 -2.18
C SER A 179 -19.98 -18.21 -2.09
N ALA A 180 -19.29 -18.14 -3.23
CA ALA A 180 -17.88 -17.77 -3.24
C ALA A 180 -17.73 -16.28 -2.92
N LEU A 181 -17.45 -15.97 -1.65
CA LEU A 181 -16.95 -14.67 -1.23
C LEU A 181 -15.43 -14.66 -1.39
N ILE A 182 -14.89 -13.67 -2.10
CA ILE A 182 -13.44 -13.52 -2.30
C ILE A 182 -12.94 -12.20 -1.69
N PRO A 183 -11.86 -12.23 -0.89
CA PRO A 183 -11.11 -11.04 -0.49
C PRO A 183 -10.65 -10.23 -1.70
N PHE A 184 -10.82 -8.91 -1.71
CA PHE A 184 -10.30 -8.08 -2.81
C PHE A 184 -8.79 -8.20 -2.96
N GLN A 185 -8.07 -8.24 -1.83
CA GLN A 185 -6.62 -8.39 -1.80
C GLN A 185 -6.13 -9.77 -2.29
N ALA A 186 -6.97 -10.80 -2.27
CA ALA A 186 -6.60 -12.10 -2.87
C ALA A 186 -6.51 -12.00 -4.41
N VAL A 187 -7.27 -11.10 -5.02
CA VAL A 187 -7.23 -10.82 -6.47
C VAL A 187 -6.17 -9.76 -6.78
N PHE A 188 -6.06 -8.72 -5.93
CA PHE A 188 -5.14 -7.61 -6.11
C PHE A 188 -4.28 -7.40 -4.85
N PRO A 189 -3.19 -8.17 -4.67
CA PRO A 189 -2.39 -8.19 -3.44
C PRO A 189 -1.78 -6.83 -3.02
N TYR A 190 -1.64 -5.92 -3.98
CA TYR A 190 -1.05 -4.59 -3.77
C TYR A 190 -2.10 -3.47 -3.75
N SER A 191 -3.40 -3.79 -3.64
CA SER A 191 -4.47 -2.78 -3.60
C SER A 191 -4.49 -1.91 -2.33
N GLY A 192 -3.56 -2.13 -1.40
CA GLY A 192 -3.49 -1.46 -0.10
C GLY A 192 -4.40 -2.11 0.94
N SER A 193 -3.94 -2.09 2.19
CA SER A 193 -4.67 -2.60 3.35
C SER A 193 -5.61 -1.56 3.94
N ILE A 194 -6.76 -2.01 4.46
CA ILE A 194 -7.65 -1.18 5.26
C ILE A 194 -7.30 -1.42 6.72
N GLU A 195 -6.33 -0.66 7.23
CA GLU A 195 -5.76 -0.87 8.57
C GLU A 195 -6.03 0.31 9.50
N ARG A 196 -6.00 0.03 10.80
CA ARG A 196 -6.00 1.05 11.84
C ARG A 196 -5.23 0.58 13.06
N PHE A 197 -4.74 1.56 13.81
CA PHE A 197 -4.23 1.35 15.16
C PHE A 197 -5.28 1.78 16.18
N HIS A 198 -5.62 0.90 17.13
CA HIS A 198 -6.56 1.19 18.20
C HIS A 198 -6.18 0.44 19.46
N GLU A 199 -6.23 1.11 20.62
CA GLU A 199 -5.92 0.50 21.92
C GLU A 199 -4.58 -0.26 21.94
N LYS A 200 -3.57 0.29 21.26
CA LYS A 200 -2.24 -0.30 21.09
C LYS A 200 -2.18 -1.60 20.26
N GLN A 201 -3.23 -1.90 19.51
CA GLN A 201 -3.32 -3.06 18.65
C GLN A 201 -3.65 -2.66 17.21
N ILE A 202 -3.11 -3.42 16.26
CA ILE A 202 -3.42 -3.25 14.83
C ILE A 202 -4.68 -4.05 14.52
N TYR A 203 -5.59 -3.41 13.79
CA TYR A 203 -6.77 -4.02 13.22
C TYR A 203 -6.78 -3.81 11.71
N ALA A 204 -7.27 -4.80 10.98
CA ALA A 204 -7.46 -4.73 9.55
C ALA A 204 -8.92 -5.09 9.18
N ILE A 205 -9.42 -4.56 8.07
CA ILE A 205 -10.62 -5.06 7.40
C ILE A 205 -10.17 -5.86 6.18
N ASP A 206 -10.61 -7.10 6.11
CA ASP A 206 -10.70 -7.84 4.86
C ASP A 206 -12.11 -7.62 4.26
N ASP A 207 -12.17 -7.08 3.04
CA ASP A 207 -13.40 -6.83 2.31
C ASP A 207 -13.63 -7.90 1.24
N LEU A 208 -14.70 -8.67 1.42
CA LEU A 208 -15.04 -9.83 0.59
C LEU A 208 -16.26 -9.57 -0.28
N TYR A 209 -16.16 -10.01 -1.54
CA TYR A 209 -17.15 -9.77 -2.58
C TYR A 209 -17.69 -11.08 -3.14
N CYS A 210 -19.00 -11.13 -3.39
CA CYS A 210 -19.62 -12.27 -4.02
C CYS A 210 -19.30 -12.29 -5.52
N VAL A 211 -18.66 -13.37 -5.98
CA VAL A 211 -18.32 -13.57 -7.40
C VAL A 211 -19.25 -14.56 -8.10
N ASN A 212 -20.37 -14.94 -7.46
CA ASN A 212 -21.39 -15.76 -8.12
C ASN A 212 -22.22 -14.89 -9.09
N PRO A 213 -22.17 -15.11 -10.42
CA PRO A 213 -22.94 -14.32 -11.39
C PRO A 213 -24.46 -14.48 -11.22
N GLU A 214 -24.93 -15.59 -10.66
CA GLU A 214 -26.36 -15.84 -10.39
C GLU A 214 -26.87 -15.16 -9.12
N CYS A 215 -25.97 -14.63 -8.28
CA CYS A 215 -26.36 -13.91 -7.07
C CYS A 215 -26.56 -12.43 -7.37
N ASP A 216 -27.62 -11.83 -6.86
CA ASP A 216 -27.98 -10.41 -6.99
C ASP A 216 -27.62 -9.59 -5.74
N CYS A 217 -26.81 -10.15 -4.83
CA CYS A 217 -26.48 -9.48 -3.58
C CYS A 217 -25.71 -8.18 -3.83
N ASN A 218 -26.16 -7.09 -3.22
CA ASN A 218 -25.51 -5.78 -3.31
C ASN A 218 -24.78 -5.44 -2.00
N GLU A 219 -23.94 -6.37 -1.55
CA GLU A 219 -23.33 -6.36 -0.22
C GLU A 219 -21.83 -6.65 -0.31
N VAL A 220 -21.07 -5.99 0.56
CA VAL A 220 -19.68 -6.31 0.86
C VAL A 220 -19.63 -6.94 2.24
N THR A 221 -18.95 -8.08 2.37
CA THR A 221 -18.75 -8.73 3.68
C THR A 221 -17.41 -8.27 4.23
N CYS A 222 -17.41 -7.54 5.34
CA CYS A 222 -16.22 -7.04 6.01
C CYS A 222 -15.89 -7.92 7.21
N VAL A 223 -14.69 -8.48 7.24
CA VAL A 223 -14.16 -9.21 8.39
C VAL A 223 -13.11 -8.34 9.06
N VAL A 224 -13.33 -8.01 10.33
CA VAL A 224 -12.37 -7.27 11.15
C VAL A 224 -11.43 -8.25 11.81
N LEU A 225 -10.15 -8.10 11.48
CA LEU A 225 -9.05 -8.94 11.90
C LEU A 225 -8.16 -8.17 12.87
N THR A 226 -7.51 -8.91 13.76
CA THR A 226 -6.44 -8.41 14.62
C THR A 226 -5.37 -9.47 14.75
N PHE A 227 -4.26 -9.17 15.42
CA PHE A 227 -3.14 -10.09 15.57
C PHE A 227 -2.91 -10.43 17.04
N ASP A 228 -2.68 -11.71 17.33
CA ASP A 228 -2.24 -12.17 18.62
C ASP A 228 -0.84 -11.60 18.92
N PRO A 229 -0.65 -10.85 20.02
CA PRO A 229 0.64 -10.20 20.29
C PRO A 229 1.76 -11.18 20.67
N LYS A 230 1.44 -12.42 21.05
CA LYS A 230 2.43 -13.45 21.43
C LYS A 230 2.82 -14.33 20.26
N THR A 231 1.86 -14.69 19.40
CA THR A 231 2.07 -15.65 18.31
C THR A 231 2.14 -15.01 16.93
N GLY A 232 1.74 -13.74 16.81
CA GLY A 232 1.61 -13.03 15.53
C GLY A 232 0.50 -13.58 14.63
N ARG A 233 -0.31 -14.54 15.12
CA ARG A 233 -1.38 -15.14 14.33
C ARG A 233 -2.54 -14.17 14.19
N GLU A 234 -3.15 -14.20 13.02
CA GLU A 234 -4.40 -13.49 12.76
C GLU A 234 -5.54 -14.08 13.59
N ILE A 235 -6.33 -13.20 14.19
CA ILE A 235 -7.51 -13.48 14.99
C ILE A 235 -8.67 -12.68 14.41
N THR A 236 -9.78 -13.36 14.15
CA THR A 236 -11.03 -12.69 13.81
C THR A 236 -11.60 -11.97 15.02
N HIS A 237 -11.67 -10.64 14.95
CA HIS A 237 -12.22 -9.80 16.03
C HIS A 237 -13.73 -9.59 15.88
N GLY A 238 -14.21 -9.44 14.65
CA GLY A 238 -15.60 -9.10 14.37
C GLY A 238 -15.90 -9.06 12.89
N GLY A 239 -17.14 -8.76 12.50
CA GLY A 239 -17.50 -8.74 11.09
C GLY A 239 -18.93 -8.27 10.85
N PHE A 240 -19.15 -7.71 9.67
CA PHE A 240 -20.43 -7.14 9.26
C PHE A 240 -20.57 -7.19 7.75
N LYS A 241 -21.81 -7.16 7.26
CA LYS A 241 -22.09 -6.87 5.85
C LYS A 241 -22.51 -5.42 5.69
N TYR A 242 -21.95 -4.76 4.69
CA TYR A 242 -22.34 -3.42 4.28
C TYR A 242 -23.15 -3.52 2.98
N HIS A 243 -24.40 -3.05 2.99
CA HIS A 243 -25.22 -2.99 1.79
C HIS A 243 -24.96 -1.67 1.05
N LEU A 244 -24.51 -1.75 -0.21
CA LEU A 244 -23.98 -0.59 -0.95
C LEU A 244 -25.06 0.48 -1.21
N GLU A 245 -26.20 0.10 -1.80
CA GLU A 245 -27.29 1.06 -2.08
C GLU A 245 -27.98 1.59 -0.82
N LYS A 246 -28.36 0.68 0.08
CA LYS A 246 -29.15 1.04 1.28
C LYS A 246 -28.30 1.68 2.37
N LYS A 247 -26.97 1.56 2.31
CA LYS A 247 -26.01 2.06 3.31
C LYS A 247 -26.31 1.56 4.73
N ILE A 248 -26.77 0.32 4.84
CA ILE A 248 -27.11 -0.34 6.11
C ILE A 248 -26.09 -1.44 6.44
N PHE A 249 -25.92 -1.67 7.74
CA PHE A 249 -25.06 -2.72 8.28
C PHE A 249 -25.90 -3.93 8.70
N LYS A 250 -25.45 -5.13 8.36
CA LYS A 250 -26.05 -6.40 8.80
C LYS A 250 -25.01 -7.24 9.54
N ASN A 251 -25.44 -7.92 10.59
CA ASN A 251 -24.58 -8.84 11.31
C ASN A 251 -24.30 -10.08 10.45
N ILE A 252 -23.09 -10.63 10.56
CA ILE A 252 -22.75 -11.92 9.98
C ILE A 252 -23.11 -13.01 11.00
N PRO A 253 -23.80 -14.10 10.60
CA PRO A 253 -24.00 -15.25 11.49
C PRO A 253 -22.67 -15.76 12.05
N ASN A 254 -22.65 -16.16 13.33
CA ASN A 254 -21.46 -16.64 14.07
C ASN A 254 -20.43 -15.57 14.48
N PHE A 255 -20.68 -14.29 14.21
CA PHE A 255 -19.91 -13.18 14.79
C PHE A 255 -20.58 -12.65 16.07
N PRO A 256 -19.81 -12.00 16.97
CA PRO A 256 -20.36 -11.43 18.21
C PRO A 256 -21.54 -10.49 17.92
N SER A 257 -22.70 -10.75 18.54
CA SER A 257 -23.92 -9.98 18.30
C SER A 257 -23.84 -8.53 18.80
N ASN A 258 -22.90 -8.25 19.70
CA ASN A 258 -22.60 -6.93 20.25
C ASN A 258 -21.55 -6.15 19.43
N PHE A 259 -21.14 -6.64 18.26
CA PHE A 259 -20.17 -5.96 17.41
C PHE A 259 -20.76 -4.67 16.81
N ASN A 260 -20.19 -3.52 17.16
CA ASN A 260 -20.64 -2.22 16.67
C ASN A 260 -20.10 -1.92 15.26
N SER A 261 -20.76 -2.52 14.26
CA SER A 261 -20.40 -2.43 12.84
C SER A 261 -20.23 -0.99 12.34
N GLN A 262 -21.14 -0.10 12.72
CA GLN A 262 -21.13 1.30 12.28
C GLN A 262 -19.93 2.06 12.82
N GLU A 263 -19.60 1.87 14.10
CA GLU A 263 -18.46 2.54 14.72
C GLU A 263 -17.14 2.02 14.16
N TRP A 264 -17.02 0.70 13.96
CA TRP A 264 -15.85 0.13 13.30
C TRP A 264 -15.66 0.67 11.88
N PHE A 265 -16.71 0.64 11.06
CA PHE A 265 -16.67 1.21 9.71
C PHE A 265 -16.26 2.68 9.72
N LYS A 266 -16.86 3.50 10.60
CA LYS A 266 -16.54 4.93 10.72
C LYS A 266 -15.07 5.17 11.06
N GLN A 267 -14.51 4.38 11.98
CA GLN A 267 -13.12 4.53 12.39
C GLN A 267 -12.12 4.13 11.30
N PHE A 268 -12.37 3.02 10.59
CA PHE A 268 -11.56 2.66 9.43
C PHE A 268 -11.69 3.68 8.31
N ASN A 269 -12.92 4.13 8.02
CA ASN A 269 -13.16 5.15 7.00
C ASN A 269 -12.45 6.46 7.29
N LYS A 270 -12.36 6.86 8.56
CA LYS A 270 -11.66 8.09 8.97
C LYS A 270 -10.17 8.08 8.64
N LEU A 271 -9.53 6.91 8.57
CA LEU A 271 -8.08 6.78 8.32
C LEU A 271 -7.76 6.30 6.90
N SER A 272 -8.74 5.81 6.17
CA SER A 272 -8.56 5.32 4.81
C SER A 272 -8.30 6.48 3.84
N PRO A 273 -7.25 6.43 2.99
CA PRO A 273 -7.01 7.43 1.95
C PRO A 273 -8.15 7.54 0.94
N VAL A 274 -8.86 6.44 0.70
CA VAL A 274 -10.06 6.38 -0.14
C VAL A 274 -11.27 6.16 0.75
N ASN A 275 -12.33 6.94 0.57
CA ASN A 275 -13.58 6.73 1.29
C ASN A 275 -14.07 5.29 1.07
N LEU A 276 -14.31 4.56 2.15
CA LEU A 276 -14.62 3.13 2.09
C LEU A 276 -15.92 2.84 1.38
N THR A 277 -16.92 3.72 1.45
CA THR A 277 -18.17 3.55 0.68
C THR A 277 -17.84 3.59 -0.81
N TYR A 278 -17.06 4.59 -1.22
CA TYR A 278 -16.65 4.76 -2.62
C TYR A 278 -15.74 3.62 -3.11
N ALA A 279 -14.79 3.19 -2.28
CA ALA A 279 -13.92 2.05 -2.57
C ALA A 279 -14.71 0.75 -2.71
N PHE A 280 -15.62 0.46 -1.78
CA PHE A 280 -16.44 -0.75 -1.81
C PHE A 280 -17.35 -0.80 -3.03
N GLU A 281 -17.98 0.32 -3.39
CA GLU A 281 -18.78 0.40 -4.61
C GLU A 281 -17.94 0.15 -5.87
N ALA A 282 -16.75 0.74 -5.97
CA ALA A 282 -15.87 0.59 -7.12
C ALA A 282 -15.34 -0.85 -7.25
N ARG A 283 -14.87 -1.44 -6.14
CA ARG A 283 -14.38 -2.82 -6.08
C ARG A 283 -15.48 -3.84 -6.41
N TYR A 284 -16.68 -3.63 -5.87
CA TYR A 284 -17.85 -4.45 -6.18
C TYR A 284 -18.21 -4.38 -7.66
N LYS A 285 -18.25 -3.18 -8.26
CA LYS A 285 -18.52 -3.00 -9.69
C LYS A 285 -17.48 -3.68 -10.56
N LEU A 286 -16.19 -3.46 -10.31
CA LEU A 286 -15.10 -4.08 -11.06
C LEU A 286 -15.26 -5.61 -11.09
N LEU A 287 -15.39 -6.24 -9.92
CA LEU A 287 -15.51 -7.70 -9.81
C LEU A 287 -16.82 -8.23 -10.41
N ARG A 288 -17.90 -7.44 -10.46
CA ARG A 288 -19.19 -7.87 -11.02
C ARG A 288 -19.29 -7.67 -12.53
N GLU A 289 -18.73 -6.59 -13.06
CA GLU A 289 -18.72 -6.29 -14.51
C GLU A 289 -17.92 -7.33 -15.28
N HIS A 290 -16.81 -7.80 -14.72
CA HIS A 290 -15.93 -8.76 -15.38
C HIS A 290 -16.32 -10.23 -15.15
N MET A 291 -17.36 -10.51 -14.37
CA MET A 291 -17.90 -11.85 -14.12
C MET A 291 -19.19 -12.16 -14.89
N LYS A 292 -19.72 -11.17 -15.62
CA LYS A 292 -20.84 -11.33 -16.56
C LYS A 292 -20.32 -11.80 -17.92
#